data_AF-A0A9E5XB68-F1
#
_entry.id   AF-A0A9E5XB68-F1
#
_cell.length_a   1.000
_cell.length_b   1.000
_cell.length_c   1.000
_cell.angle_alpha   90.00
_cell.angle_beta   90.00
_cell.angle_gamma   90.00
#
_symmetry.space_group_name_H-M   'P 1'
#
loop_
_entity.id
_entity.type
_entity.pdbx_description
1 polymer ?
#
loop_
_entity_poly.entity_id
_entity_poly.type
_entity_poly.pdbx_seq_one_letter_code
_entity_poly.pdbx_strand_id
1 'polypeptide(L)'
;MASSWQYAFMVRVGAHDAFEMQYRSKLKALLAAHGLLPEYPDDRASLDLGLHLYERPLAADPVVSQVRVWIQAKGIRTETLEAFDPQDQSDIAVRGLSLDHVRFWYGSPEPVYLAVYIEAADAFLAEDVRELVDRIGGFETLARKADEGQKEMTLRIRATSTLEEALERMPRHRSIRVDGPAFRGRPLGHRHDPLRSEMEPLAAADFESLVDSLLEAHEFQQSREVPLQETLDHDVGRVLAMVGTLHLTYEWVSPLFTEFGYDRGSSFRIEGSPEHAQGDVFVVVHSEPLGSPRPTAKTVELVAGIRDLGIKTALVFFNAPELSDGSPFGGWGATLDPLAHVPQGLGSLSFNVLTTTLVYLEFIDRLRWRYVNFL
;
A
#
# COMPACT_ATOMS: atom_id res chain seq x y z
N MET A 1 15.97 -15.47 68.99
CA MET A 1 16.79 -15.66 67.78
C MET A 1 15.89 -16.13 66.63
N ALA A 2 15.15 -15.22 66.02
CA ALA A 2 14.36 -15.48 64.82
C ALA A 2 14.25 -14.16 64.05
N SER A 3 15.03 -14.00 62.97
CA SER A 3 14.90 -12.94 61.95
C SER A 3 16.19 -12.82 61.12
N SER A 4 16.50 -13.79 60.25
CA SER A 4 17.55 -13.57 59.23
C SER A 4 17.33 -14.28 57.89
N TRP A 5 16.17 -14.93 57.69
CA TRP A 5 15.92 -15.74 56.49
C TRP A 5 14.94 -15.10 55.47
N GLN A 6 14.46 -13.88 55.70
CA GLN A 6 13.43 -13.27 54.84
C GLN A 6 13.95 -12.39 53.67
N TYR A 7 15.26 -12.24 53.49
CA TYR A 7 15.81 -11.35 52.43
C TYR A 7 16.64 -12.05 51.35
N ALA A 8 16.73 -13.39 51.34
CA ALA A 8 17.64 -14.12 50.44
C ALA A 8 17.14 -14.29 48.98
N PHE A 9 15.91 -13.89 48.65
CA PHE A 9 15.32 -14.06 47.30
C PHE A 9 14.57 -12.82 46.78
N MET A 10 14.98 -11.61 47.18
CA MET A 10 14.47 -10.40 46.51
C MET A 10 15.23 -10.18 45.19
N VAL A 11 14.52 -10.28 44.07
CA VAL A 11 14.99 -9.78 42.77
C VAL A 11 15.19 -8.27 42.91
N ARG A 12 16.44 -7.81 42.82
CA ARG A 12 16.77 -6.39 42.90
C ARG A 12 16.52 -5.76 41.53
N VAL A 13 15.55 -4.85 41.45
CA VAL A 13 15.33 -3.98 40.30
C VAL A 13 16.41 -2.89 40.33
N GLY A 14 17.25 -2.82 39.29
CA GLY A 14 18.29 -1.79 39.20
C GLY A 14 17.70 -0.40 38.96
N ALA A 15 18.49 0.66 39.19
CA ALA A 15 18.04 2.03 38.91
C ALA A 15 17.68 2.25 37.43
N HIS A 16 18.38 1.56 36.52
CA HIS A 16 18.06 1.56 35.09
C HIS A 16 16.70 0.93 34.80
N ASP A 17 16.46 -0.27 35.33
CA ASP A 17 15.19 -1.00 35.19
C ASP A 17 14.01 -0.20 35.76
N ALA A 18 14.20 0.46 36.91
CA ALA A 18 13.17 1.31 37.52
C ALA A 18 12.82 2.51 36.64
N PHE A 19 13.82 3.16 36.04
CA PHE A 19 13.61 4.27 35.11
C PHE A 19 12.90 3.79 33.83
N GLU A 20 13.28 2.63 33.33
CA GLU A 20 12.67 2.00 32.18
C GLU A 20 11.20 1.64 32.41
N MET A 21 10.89 1.02 33.54
CA MET A 21 9.51 0.76 33.94
C MET A 21 8.69 2.05 34.02
N GLN A 22 9.26 3.11 34.60
CA GLN A 22 8.57 4.39 34.76
C GLN A 22 8.16 5.01 33.43
N TYR A 23 9.10 5.20 32.50
CA TYR A 23 8.76 5.83 31.22
C TYR A 23 7.90 4.90 30.35
N ARG A 24 8.09 3.57 30.39
CA ARG A 24 7.22 2.64 29.65
C ARG A 24 5.78 2.69 30.16
N SER A 25 5.57 2.77 31.47
CA SER A 25 4.24 2.94 32.05
C SER A 25 3.60 4.27 31.63
N LYS A 26 4.37 5.37 31.61
CA LYS A 26 3.90 6.68 31.12
C LYS A 26 3.49 6.60 29.65
N LEU A 27 4.33 5.99 28.81
CA LEU A 27 4.05 5.79 27.39
C LEU A 27 2.78 4.96 27.18
N LYS A 28 2.62 3.82 27.86
CA LYS A 28 1.39 3.00 27.80
C LYS A 28 0.13 3.82 28.10
N ALA A 29 0.17 4.64 29.16
CA ALA A 29 -0.97 5.48 29.54
C ALA A 29 -1.35 6.49 28.46
N LEU A 30 -0.35 7.12 27.81
CA LEU A 30 -0.58 8.03 26.69
C LEU A 30 -1.19 7.30 25.49
N LEU A 31 -0.61 6.16 25.09
CA LEU A 31 -1.04 5.42 23.90
C LEU A 31 -2.44 4.80 24.04
N ALA A 32 -2.85 4.43 25.26
CA ALA A 32 -4.15 3.81 25.53
C ALA A 32 -5.35 4.68 25.11
N ALA A 33 -5.17 6.02 25.02
CA ALA A 33 -6.21 6.93 24.54
C ALA A 33 -6.40 6.90 23.01
N HIS A 34 -5.45 6.31 22.29
CA HIS A 34 -5.37 6.32 20.83
C HIS A 34 -5.56 4.94 20.19
N GLY A 35 -5.57 3.85 20.97
CA GLY A 35 -5.77 2.51 20.45
C GLY A 35 -5.77 1.41 21.51
N LEU A 36 -5.88 0.17 21.04
CA LEU A 36 -5.69 -1.03 21.86
C LEU A 36 -4.21 -1.39 21.91
N LEU A 37 -3.73 -1.79 23.09
CA LEU A 37 -2.35 -2.24 23.30
C LEU A 37 -2.30 -3.77 23.27
N PRO A 38 -2.00 -4.41 22.11
CA PRO A 38 -1.80 -5.85 22.07
C PRO A 38 -0.59 -6.27 22.92
N GLU A 39 -0.73 -7.37 23.64
CA GLU A 39 0.36 -7.98 24.41
C GLU A 39 1.12 -8.98 23.53
N TYR A 40 2.45 -8.94 23.58
CA TYR A 40 3.31 -9.98 23.04
C TYR A 40 3.71 -10.93 24.16
N PRO A 41 3.41 -12.24 24.06
CA PRO A 41 3.78 -13.22 25.09
C PRO A 41 5.29 -13.38 25.23
N ASP A 42 6.01 -13.29 24.12
CA ASP A 42 7.47 -13.42 24.05
C ASP A 42 8.06 -12.18 23.37
N ASP A 43 8.94 -11.43 24.07
CA ASP A 43 9.73 -10.38 23.43
C ASP A 43 10.84 -11.02 22.57
N ARG A 44 10.64 -11.05 21.25
CA ARG A 44 11.59 -11.65 20.30
C ARG A 44 12.22 -10.66 19.33
N ALA A 45 11.92 -9.37 19.45
CA ALA A 45 12.31 -8.39 18.44
C ALA A 45 12.79 -7.05 19.02
N SER A 46 12.94 -6.93 20.35
CA SER A 46 13.12 -5.62 21.00
C SER A 46 12.05 -4.66 20.49
N LEU A 47 10.81 -5.01 20.78
CA LEU A 47 9.63 -4.17 20.56
C LEU A 47 8.91 -4.11 21.89
N ASP A 48 8.76 -2.90 22.42
CA ASP A 48 8.27 -2.73 23.78
C ASP A 48 6.74 -2.71 23.84
N LEU A 49 6.10 -2.11 22.83
CA LEU A 49 4.66 -1.90 22.79
C LEU A 49 4.13 -2.09 21.36
N GLY A 50 2.97 -2.71 21.23
CA GLY A 50 2.14 -2.60 20.04
C GLY A 50 1.00 -1.62 20.28
N LEU A 51 0.51 -1.00 19.21
CA LEU A 51 -0.68 -0.16 19.24
C LEU A 51 -1.53 -0.42 18.00
N HIS A 52 -2.78 -0.80 18.23
CA HIS A 52 -3.81 -0.93 17.21
C HIS A 52 -4.73 0.27 17.30
N LEU A 53 -4.57 1.22 16.37
CA LEU A 53 -5.15 2.56 16.46
C LEU A 53 -6.69 2.53 16.39
N TYR A 54 -7.34 3.47 17.06
CA TYR A 54 -8.75 3.75 16.86
C TYR A 54 -8.98 4.68 15.66
N GLU A 55 -10.04 4.44 14.91
CA GLU A 55 -10.73 5.41 14.07
C GLU A 55 -11.86 6.06 14.88
N ARG A 56 -12.00 7.39 14.79
CA ARG A 56 -13.07 8.15 15.46
C ARG A 56 -14.03 8.72 14.42
N PRO A 57 -15.16 8.05 14.13
CA PRO A 57 -16.20 8.60 13.27
C PRO A 57 -16.81 9.85 13.93
N LEU A 58 -17.24 10.83 13.13
CA LEU A 58 -17.76 12.14 13.57
C LEU A 58 -18.93 12.09 14.58
N ALA A 59 -19.57 10.94 14.79
CA ALA A 59 -20.72 10.78 15.67
C ALA A 59 -20.87 9.38 16.30
N ALA A 60 -19.80 8.60 16.41
CA ALA A 60 -19.86 7.24 16.96
C ALA A 60 -18.70 6.93 17.91
N ASP A 61 -18.84 5.85 18.68
CA ASP A 61 -17.78 5.33 19.53
C ASP A 61 -16.52 5.01 18.71
N PRO A 62 -15.31 5.11 19.31
CA PRO A 62 -14.08 4.74 18.64
C PRO A 62 -14.12 3.28 18.18
N VAL A 63 -13.82 3.04 16.91
CA VAL A 63 -13.73 1.70 16.34
C VAL A 63 -12.26 1.38 16.11
N VAL A 64 -11.86 0.12 16.27
CA VAL A 64 -10.49 -0.30 15.96
C VAL A 64 -10.25 -0.18 14.46
N SER A 65 -9.24 0.60 14.06
CA SER A 65 -8.84 0.83 12.66
C SER A 65 -8.14 -0.40 12.07
N GLN A 66 -7.70 -0.34 10.82
CA GLN A 66 -6.83 -1.38 10.24
C GLN A 66 -5.34 -1.17 10.54
N VAL A 67 -4.97 -0.06 11.17
CA VAL A 67 -3.57 0.33 11.33
C VAL A 67 -3.02 -0.20 12.65
N ARG A 68 -1.99 -1.03 12.54
CA ARG A 68 -1.15 -1.45 13.66
C ARG A 68 0.24 -0.84 13.52
N VAL A 69 0.75 -0.33 14.63
CA VAL A 69 2.12 0.19 14.73
C VAL A 69 2.84 -0.50 15.89
N TRP A 70 4.15 -0.65 15.77
CA TRP A 70 5.02 -1.07 16.86
C TRP A 70 5.83 0.10 17.38
N ILE A 71 6.20 0.04 18.65
CA ILE A 71 6.98 1.07 19.30
C ILE A 71 8.12 0.42 20.06
N GLN A 72 9.34 0.81 19.72
CA GLN A 72 10.50 0.60 20.56
C GLN A 72 10.72 1.85 21.40
N ALA A 73 10.69 1.70 22.72
CA ALA A 73 10.92 2.79 23.65
C ALA A 73 12.39 2.84 24.09
N LYS A 74 12.89 4.05 24.30
CA LYS A 74 14.19 4.33 24.93
C LYS A 74 14.02 5.51 25.88
N GLY A 75 14.89 5.58 26.88
CA GLY A 75 14.91 6.70 27.81
C GLY A 75 16.30 7.31 27.88
N ILE A 76 16.36 8.63 27.90
CA ILE A 76 17.57 9.40 28.16
C ILE A 76 17.37 10.15 29.47
N ARG A 77 18.33 9.96 30.38
CA ARG A 77 18.30 10.57 31.70
C ARG A 77 18.90 11.97 31.67
N THR A 78 18.53 12.76 32.66
CA THR A 78 19.03 14.13 32.85
C THR A 78 20.55 14.15 33.00
N GLU A 79 21.16 13.13 33.61
CA GLU A 79 22.63 13.11 33.77
C GLU A 79 23.38 12.82 32.47
N THR A 80 22.70 12.31 31.43
CA THR A 80 23.30 12.02 30.12
C THR A 80 23.06 13.11 29.09
N LEU A 81 22.20 14.09 29.37
CA LEU A 81 21.93 15.23 28.52
C LEU A 81 22.11 16.52 29.31
N GLU A 82 23.26 17.20 29.13
CA GLU A 82 23.44 18.56 29.65
C GLU A 82 22.35 19.45 29.04
N ALA A 83 21.51 20.06 29.88
CA ALA A 83 20.40 20.97 29.57
C ALA A 83 19.76 20.76 28.18
N PHE A 84 18.80 19.84 28.08
CA PHE A 84 17.97 19.71 26.88
C PHE A 84 17.12 20.98 26.71
N ASP A 85 17.42 21.77 25.67
CA ASP A 85 16.50 22.76 25.13
C ASP A 85 16.14 22.38 23.69
N PRO A 86 14.87 22.02 23.40
CA PRO A 86 14.43 21.71 22.05
C PRO A 86 14.60 22.87 21.05
N GLN A 87 14.78 24.11 21.51
CA GLN A 87 15.07 25.26 20.64
C GLN A 87 16.54 25.33 20.20
N ASP A 88 17.47 24.78 21.00
CA ASP A 88 18.91 24.84 20.73
C ASP A 88 19.47 23.54 20.13
N GLN A 89 18.76 22.42 20.23
CA GLN A 89 19.19 21.13 19.67
C GLN A 89 18.28 20.71 18.50
N SER A 90 18.86 20.51 17.31
CA SER A 90 18.09 20.02 16.14
C SER A 90 17.70 18.55 16.28
N ASP A 91 18.61 17.72 16.79
CA ASP A 91 18.45 16.26 16.85
C ASP A 91 19.10 15.63 18.08
N ILE A 92 18.42 14.62 18.62
CA ILE A 92 18.85 13.79 19.74
C ILE A 92 19.39 12.46 19.24
N ALA A 93 20.61 12.12 19.67
CA ALA A 93 21.28 10.88 19.30
C ALA A 93 20.86 9.71 20.20
N VAL A 94 20.20 8.71 19.62
CA VAL A 94 19.86 7.46 20.28
C VAL A 94 20.95 6.44 19.96
N ARG A 95 21.86 6.23 20.92
CA ARG A 95 23.06 5.38 20.78
C ARG A 95 22.80 3.94 21.22
N GLY A 96 23.68 3.03 20.79
CA GLY A 96 23.67 1.63 21.25
C GLY A 96 22.50 0.80 20.71
N LEU A 97 21.94 1.19 19.56
CA LEU A 97 20.88 0.41 18.92
C LEU A 97 21.52 -0.77 18.19
N SER A 98 21.11 -2.00 18.50
CA SER A 98 21.55 -3.19 17.75
C SER A 98 21.24 -3.03 16.26
N LEU A 99 22.25 -3.22 15.41
CA LEU A 99 22.08 -3.12 13.96
C LEU A 99 21.07 -4.15 13.45
N ASP A 100 21.07 -5.36 14.01
CA ASP A 100 20.12 -6.41 13.62
C ASP A 100 18.68 -6.05 13.97
N HIS A 101 18.46 -5.39 15.11
CA HIS A 101 17.13 -4.91 15.48
C HIS A 101 16.68 -3.77 14.56
N VAL A 102 17.56 -2.81 14.24
CA VAL A 102 17.21 -1.73 13.32
C VAL A 102 16.89 -2.26 11.91
N ARG A 103 17.64 -3.27 11.42
CA ARG A 103 17.32 -3.96 10.16
C ARG A 103 15.96 -4.63 10.21
N PHE A 104 15.64 -5.30 11.30
CA PHE A 104 14.34 -5.93 11.51
C PHE A 104 13.22 -4.88 11.54
N TRP A 105 13.38 -3.79 12.28
CA TRP A 105 12.39 -2.71 12.38
C TRP A 105 12.15 -2.02 11.03
N TYR A 106 13.22 -1.72 10.29
CA TYR A 106 13.15 -1.11 8.97
C TYR A 106 12.39 -1.99 7.96
N GLY A 107 12.66 -3.30 7.98
CA GLY A 107 12.01 -4.29 7.11
C GLY A 107 10.67 -4.83 7.62
N SER A 108 10.21 -4.39 8.80
CA SER A 108 8.95 -4.86 9.39
C SER A 108 7.77 -4.49 8.49
N PRO A 109 6.75 -5.35 8.30
CA PRO A 109 5.56 -5.02 7.52
C PRO A 109 4.73 -3.88 8.12
N GLU A 110 4.59 -3.90 9.45
CA GLU A 110 3.94 -2.86 10.24
C GLU A 110 4.99 -1.80 10.63
N PRO A 111 4.66 -0.49 10.58
CA PRO A 111 5.60 0.58 10.91
C PRO A 111 6.10 0.44 12.36
N VAL A 112 7.39 0.72 12.56
CA VAL A 112 8.02 0.72 13.87
C VAL A 112 8.46 2.13 14.21
N TYR A 113 7.97 2.66 15.32
CA TYR A 113 8.38 3.96 15.84
C TYR A 113 9.46 3.80 16.91
N LEU A 114 10.47 4.65 16.86
CA LEU A 114 11.42 4.83 17.96
C LEU A 114 10.92 5.96 18.84
N ALA A 115 10.40 5.63 20.02
CA ALA A 115 9.93 6.61 21.01
C ALA A 115 11.02 6.82 22.08
N VAL A 116 11.46 8.07 22.25
CA VAL A 116 12.54 8.45 23.16
C VAL A 116 11.99 9.36 24.25
N TYR A 117 11.99 8.88 25.48
CA TYR A 117 11.69 9.68 26.66
C TYR A 117 12.90 10.53 27.06
N ILE A 118 12.70 11.83 27.20
CA ILE A 118 13.72 12.78 27.65
C ILE A 118 13.37 13.21 29.08
N GLU A 119 14.08 12.68 30.07
CA GLU A 119 13.77 12.91 31.49
C GLU A 119 13.84 14.39 31.86
N ALA A 120 14.82 15.12 31.33
CA ALA A 120 15.04 16.55 31.62
C ALA A 120 13.86 17.44 31.24
N ALA A 121 13.07 17.04 30.23
CA ALA A 121 11.87 17.75 29.78
C ALA A 121 10.56 17.01 30.07
N ASP A 122 10.63 15.84 30.70
CA ASP A 122 9.49 14.96 30.97
C ASP A 122 8.63 14.67 29.71
N ALA A 123 9.27 14.59 28.53
CA ALA A 123 8.61 14.54 27.22
C ALA A 123 9.03 13.34 26.38
N PHE A 124 8.18 12.94 25.43
CA PHE A 124 8.48 11.92 24.44
C PHE A 124 8.69 12.53 23.05
N LEU A 125 9.76 12.10 22.40
CA LEU A 125 9.98 12.29 20.97
C LEU A 125 9.69 10.97 20.25
N ALA A 126 9.06 10.99 19.07
CA ALA A 126 8.79 9.78 18.30
C ALA A 126 8.91 10.01 16.78
N GLU A 127 9.62 9.10 16.10
CA GLU A 127 9.70 9.05 14.64
C GLU A 127 9.63 7.61 14.12
N ASP A 128 9.15 7.46 12.89
CA ASP A 128 9.18 6.18 12.17
C ASP A 128 10.64 5.80 11.87
N VAL A 129 11.02 4.57 12.25
CA VAL A 129 12.36 4.03 12.00
C VAL A 129 12.72 4.04 10.52
N ARG A 130 11.75 3.87 9.61
CA ARG A 130 11.98 3.97 8.15
C ARG A 130 12.47 5.37 7.78
N GLU A 131 11.80 6.42 8.24
CA GLU A 131 12.23 7.81 8.03
C GLU A 131 13.62 8.06 8.64
N LEU A 132 13.92 7.50 9.81
CA LEU A 132 15.23 7.62 10.46
C LEU A 132 16.35 6.97 9.63
N VAL A 133 16.09 5.78 9.08
CA VAL A 133 17.06 5.00 8.31
C VAL A 133 17.23 5.56 6.89
N ASP A 134 16.15 5.99 6.24
CA ASP A 134 16.20 6.60 4.91
C ASP A 134 17.07 7.86 4.89
N ARG A 135 16.97 8.68 5.95
CA ARG A 135 17.82 9.87 6.13
C ARG A 135 19.32 9.58 6.14
N ILE A 136 19.74 8.38 6.52
CA ILE A 136 21.15 7.98 6.57
C ILE A 136 21.57 7.10 5.39
N GLY A 137 20.72 6.97 4.37
CA GLY A 137 21.01 6.21 3.15
C GLY A 137 20.38 4.81 3.10
N GLY A 138 19.28 4.60 3.82
CA GLY A 138 18.39 3.45 3.62
C GLY A 138 19.03 2.09 3.93
N PHE A 139 18.46 1.04 3.32
CA PHE A 139 18.91 -0.34 3.47
C PHE A 139 20.37 -0.57 3.08
N GLU A 140 20.87 0.09 2.03
CA GLU A 140 22.26 -0.05 1.57
C GLU A 140 23.26 0.32 2.65
N THR A 141 22.97 1.37 3.41
CA THR A 141 23.82 1.79 4.54
C THR A 141 23.77 0.79 5.68
N LEU A 142 22.61 0.19 5.97
CA LEU A 142 22.50 -0.87 6.98
C LEU A 142 23.30 -2.12 6.58
N ALA A 143 23.20 -2.53 5.31
CA ALA A 143 23.92 -3.67 4.76
C ALA A 143 25.44 -3.47 4.81
N ARG A 144 25.93 -2.33 4.30
CA ARG A 144 27.36 -1.99 4.34
C ARG A 144 27.93 -2.03 5.76
N LYS A 145 27.20 -1.46 6.73
CA LYS A 145 27.62 -1.48 8.15
C LYS A 145 27.72 -2.89 8.72
N ALA A 146 26.78 -3.76 8.35
CA ALA A 146 26.81 -5.15 8.76
C ALA A 146 28.02 -5.89 8.16
N ASP A 147 28.31 -5.66 6.88
CA ASP A 147 29.46 -6.24 6.18
C ASP A 147 30.81 -5.76 6.76
N GLU A 148 30.85 -4.51 7.25
CA GLU A 148 31.99 -3.94 8.00
C GLU A 148 32.11 -4.50 9.44
N GLY A 149 31.18 -5.37 9.87
CA GLY A 149 31.19 -6.00 11.20
C GLY A 149 30.66 -5.10 12.32
N GLN A 150 30.00 -3.98 11.99
CA GLN A 150 29.39 -3.09 12.99
C GLN A 150 28.18 -3.78 13.64
N LYS A 151 28.14 -3.82 14.99
CA LYS A 151 27.04 -4.45 15.74
C LYS A 151 25.99 -3.47 16.25
N GLU A 152 26.38 -2.22 16.48
CA GLU A 152 25.53 -1.19 17.05
C GLU A 152 25.56 0.06 16.18
N MET A 153 24.47 0.81 16.16
CA MET A 153 24.36 2.08 15.44
C MET A 153 23.70 3.17 16.27
N THR A 154 23.74 4.39 15.74
CA THR A 154 23.08 5.56 16.33
C THR A 154 22.08 6.09 15.31
N LEU A 155 20.83 6.25 15.75
CA LEU A 155 19.81 6.98 15.00
C LEU A 155 19.62 8.36 15.64
N ARG A 156 19.22 9.36 14.84
CA ARG A 156 19.02 10.73 15.31
C ARG A 156 17.55 11.12 15.13
N ILE A 157 16.87 11.36 16.24
CA ILE A 157 15.49 11.83 16.26
C ILE A 157 15.48 13.35 16.35
N ARG A 158 14.65 14.04 15.58
CA ARG A 158 14.55 15.50 15.63
C ARG A 158 13.95 15.89 16.98
N ALA A 159 14.48 16.96 17.59
CA ALA A 159 13.98 17.45 18.87
C ALA A 159 12.53 17.98 18.78
N THR A 160 12.06 18.30 17.57
CA THR A 160 10.69 18.76 17.31
C THR A 160 9.69 17.63 17.11
N SER A 161 10.14 16.39 16.88
CA SER A 161 9.25 15.26 16.55
C SER A 161 8.56 14.72 17.80
N THR A 162 7.50 15.39 18.26
CA THR A 162 6.76 15.00 19.48
C THR A 162 5.99 13.70 19.30
N LEU A 163 5.67 13.02 20.40
CA LEU A 163 4.79 11.85 20.37
C LEU A 163 3.39 12.17 19.85
N GLU A 164 2.86 13.35 20.18
CA GLU A 164 1.55 13.84 19.72
C GLU A 164 1.51 13.96 18.19
N GLU A 165 2.51 14.61 17.60
CA GLU A 165 2.63 14.69 16.12
C GLU A 165 2.82 13.31 15.48
N ALA A 166 3.56 12.42 16.13
CA ALA A 166 3.70 11.05 15.66
C ALA A 166 2.35 10.32 15.67
N LEU A 167 1.57 10.44 16.75
CA LEU A 167 0.22 9.85 16.86
C LEU A 167 -0.75 10.37 15.81
N GLU A 168 -0.65 11.63 15.40
CA GLU A 168 -1.45 12.18 14.29
C GLU A 168 -1.02 11.63 12.91
N ARG A 169 0.26 11.28 12.75
CA ARG A 169 0.79 10.68 11.52
C ARG A 169 0.54 9.17 11.45
N MET A 170 0.53 8.47 12.57
CA MET A 170 0.39 7.01 12.63
C MET A 170 -0.78 6.44 11.82
N PRO A 171 -2.00 7.02 11.82
CA PRO A 171 -3.12 6.53 11.01
C PRO A 171 -2.89 6.59 9.49
N ARG A 172 -1.93 7.40 9.03
CA ARG A 172 -1.57 7.48 7.59
C ARG A 172 -0.72 6.29 7.14
N HIS A 173 -0.17 5.51 8.07
CA HIS A 173 0.58 4.32 7.72
C HIS A 173 -0.31 3.24 7.15
N ARG A 174 0.07 2.74 5.97
CA ARG A 174 -0.56 1.57 5.37
C ARG A 174 0.31 0.35 5.69
N SER A 175 -0.12 -0.46 6.67
CA SER A 175 0.57 -1.73 6.97
C SER A 175 0.26 -2.75 5.87
N ILE A 176 1.26 -3.09 5.05
CA ILE A 176 1.15 -4.21 4.10
C ILE A 176 1.39 -5.48 4.90
N ARG A 177 0.34 -6.28 5.11
CA ARG A 177 0.50 -7.63 5.67
C ARG A 177 1.16 -8.53 4.64
N VAL A 178 2.46 -8.82 4.83
CA VAL A 178 3.20 -9.82 4.03
C VAL A 178 2.68 -11.25 4.28
N ASP A 179 2.04 -11.47 5.44
CA ASP A 179 1.27 -12.68 5.77
C ASP A 179 -0.22 -12.58 5.38
N GLY A 180 -0.59 -11.52 4.66
CA GLY A 180 -1.94 -11.30 4.16
C GLY A 180 -2.28 -12.22 2.98
N PRO A 181 -3.53 -12.18 2.50
CA PRO A 181 -3.94 -12.98 1.34
C PRO A 181 -3.03 -12.73 0.15
N ALA A 182 -2.65 -13.83 -0.50
CA ALA A 182 -1.91 -13.81 -1.74
C ALA A 182 -2.78 -14.33 -2.87
N PHE A 183 -2.67 -13.73 -4.05
CA PHE A 183 -3.28 -14.24 -5.28
C PHE A 183 -2.18 -14.76 -6.19
N ARG A 184 -2.24 -16.05 -6.55
CA ARG A 184 -1.20 -16.74 -7.35
C ARG A 184 0.23 -16.49 -6.81
N GLY A 185 0.39 -16.49 -5.48
CA GLY A 185 1.66 -16.24 -4.81
C GLY A 185 2.08 -14.76 -4.69
N ARG A 186 1.28 -13.81 -5.22
CA ARG A 186 1.52 -12.37 -5.09
C ARG A 186 0.83 -11.81 -3.84
N PRO A 187 1.54 -11.17 -2.91
CA PRO A 187 0.92 -10.55 -1.74
C PRO A 187 0.12 -9.32 -2.15
N LEU A 188 -1.17 -9.29 -1.79
CA LEU A 188 -2.09 -8.25 -2.26
C LEU A 188 -2.12 -7.00 -1.36
N GLY A 189 -1.67 -7.11 -0.11
CA GLY A 189 -1.83 -6.02 0.86
C GLY A 189 -3.30 -5.73 1.25
N HIS A 190 -4.26 -6.50 0.72
CA HIS A 190 -5.69 -6.42 1.01
C HIS A 190 -6.32 -7.83 1.02
N ARG A 191 -7.62 -7.91 1.33
CA ARG A 191 -8.37 -9.19 1.36
C ARG A 191 -9.33 -9.39 0.19
N HIS A 192 -9.47 -8.41 -0.70
CA HIS A 192 -10.41 -8.49 -1.81
C HIS A 192 -9.97 -9.59 -2.79
N ASP A 193 -10.94 -10.38 -3.26
CA ASP A 193 -10.75 -11.38 -4.32
C ASP A 193 -10.62 -10.66 -5.66
N PRO A 194 -9.44 -10.68 -6.33
CA PRO A 194 -9.22 -9.98 -7.59
C PRO A 194 -10.14 -10.44 -8.72
N LEU A 195 -10.66 -11.67 -8.64
CA LEU A 195 -11.51 -12.25 -9.68
C LEU A 195 -13.00 -11.96 -9.49
N ARG A 196 -13.40 -11.49 -8.31
CA ARG A 196 -14.82 -11.44 -7.89
C ARG A 196 -15.19 -10.12 -7.24
N SER A 197 -14.40 -9.08 -7.43
CA SER A 197 -14.74 -7.74 -6.96
C SER A 197 -14.92 -6.82 -8.17
N GLU A 198 -15.82 -5.86 -8.08
CA GLU A 198 -16.06 -4.88 -9.15
C GLU A 198 -16.08 -3.48 -8.55
N MET A 199 -15.26 -2.59 -9.12
CA MET A 199 -15.24 -1.16 -8.77
C MET A 199 -16.51 -0.45 -9.24
N GLU A 200 -16.95 0.57 -8.52
CA GLU A 200 -17.91 1.56 -9.04
C GLU A 200 -17.21 2.50 -10.03
N PRO A 201 -17.96 3.14 -10.95
CA PRO A 201 -17.39 4.14 -11.84
C PRO A 201 -16.68 5.26 -11.08
N LEU A 202 -15.50 5.64 -11.56
CA LEU A 202 -14.70 6.72 -11.00
C LEU A 202 -15.03 8.05 -11.69
N ALA A 203 -14.59 9.17 -11.11
CA ALA A 203 -14.52 10.41 -11.88
C ALA A 203 -13.57 10.22 -13.08
N ALA A 204 -13.88 10.82 -14.23
CA ALA A 204 -13.13 10.57 -15.48
C ALA A 204 -11.62 10.82 -15.33
N ALA A 205 -11.22 11.88 -14.63
CA ALA A 205 -9.81 12.17 -14.38
C ALA A 205 -9.13 11.13 -13.47
N ASP A 206 -9.83 10.61 -12.46
CA ASP A 206 -9.31 9.54 -11.60
C ASP A 206 -9.21 8.22 -12.35
N PHE A 207 -10.15 7.93 -13.26
CA PHE A 207 -10.09 6.75 -14.12
C PHE A 207 -8.91 6.81 -15.10
N GLU A 208 -8.69 7.97 -15.74
CA GLU A 208 -7.53 8.19 -16.62
C GLU A 208 -6.23 8.01 -15.85
N SER A 209 -6.10 8.66 -14.69
CA SER A 209 -4.93 8.52 -13.81
C SER A 209 -4.72 7.08 -13.35
N LEU A 210 -5.79 6.33 -13.04
CA LEU A 210 -5.71 4.92 -12.65
C LEU A 210 -5.15 4.06 -13.78
N VAL A 211 -5.66 4.25 -15.00
CA VAL A 211 -5.19 3.52 -16.18
C VAL A 211 -3.74 3.89 -16.49
N ASP A 212 -3.37 5.16 -16.39
CA ASP A 212 -1.98 5.61 -16.56
C ASP A 212 -1.03 4.94 -15.55
N SER A 213 -1.38 4.91 -14.26
CA SER A 213 -0.57 4.23 -13.25
C SER A 213 -0.47 2.71 -13.49
N LEU A 214 -1.54 2.08 -14.02
CA LEU A 214 -1.49 0.68 -14.42
C LEU A 214 -0.56 0.46 -15.62
N LEU A 215 -0.61 1.34 -16.63
CA LEU A 215 0.28 1.28 -17.79
C LEU A 215 1.75 1.52 -17.39
N GLU A 216 2.01 2.48 -16.51
CA GLU A 216 3.34 2.77 -15.96
C GLU A 216 3.90 1.58 -15.18
N ALA A 217 3.08 0.92 -14.36
CA ALA A 217 3.47 -0.29 -13.64
C ALA A 217 3.87 -1.45 -14.57
N HIS A 218 3.50 -1.37 -15.86
CA HIS A 218 3.88 -2.32 -16.90
C HIS A 218 4.88 -1.74 -17.91
N GLU A 219 5.56 -0.64 -17.54
CA GLU A 219 6.59 0.04 -18.33
C GLU A 219 6.11 0.41 -19.75
N PHE A 220 4.87 0.89 -19.84
CA PHE A 220 4.33 1.41 -21.09
C PHE A 220 5.08 2.67 -21.53
N GLN A 221 5.63 2.64 -22.74
CA GLN A 221 6.25 3.80 -23.37
C GLN A 221 5.38 4.27 -24.54
N GLN A 222 4.67 5.37 -24.33
CA GLN A 222 3.86 6.00 -25.37
C GLN A 222 4.76 6.51 -26.50
N SER A 223 4.40 6.17 -27.73
CA SER A 223 5.09 6.66 -28.93
C SER A 223 4.30 7.74 -29.66
N ARG A 224 2.96 7.66 -29.66
CA ARG A 224 2.09 8.65 -30.29
C ARG A 224 0.67 8.63 -29.74
N GLU A 225 0.01 9.78 -29.77
CA GLU A 225 -1.44 9.89 -29.60
C GLU A 225 -2.17 9.58 -30.91
N VAL A 226 -3.42 9.11 -30.79
CA VAL A 226 -4.28 8.78 -31.91
C VAL A 226 -5.62 9.50 -31.73
N PRO A 227 -6.10 10.30 -32.71
CA PRO A 227 -7.33 11.07 -32.61
C PRO A 227 -8.58 10.20 -32.82
N LEU A 228 -8.74 9.13 -32.02
CA LEU A 228 -9.82 8.16 -32.17
C LEU A 228 -11.21 8.80 -32.01
N GLN A 229 -11.36 9.76 -31.09
CA GLN A 229 -12.63 10.47 -30.85
C GLN A 229 -13.21 11.08 -32.14
N GLU A 230 -12.38 11.64 -33.01
CA GLU A 230 -12.79 12.29 -34.26
C GLU A 230 -13.28 11.31 -35.35
N THR A 231 -13.02 10.02 -35.15
CA THR A 231 -13.41 8.95 -36.08
C THR A 231 -14.77 8.33 -35.74
N LEU A 232 -15.30 8.61 -34.54
CA LEU A 232 -16.58 8.12 -34.07
C LEU A 232 -17.73 8.92 -34.72
N ASP A 233 -18.84 8.26 -35.00
CA ASP A 233 -20.00 8.84 -35.71
C ASP A 233 -21.02 9.53 -34.80
N HIS A 234 -20.88 9.37 -33.48
CA HIS A 234 -21.71 10.00 -32.48
C HIS A 234 -20.93 10.23 -31.19
N ASP A 235 -21.49 11.06 -30.30
CA ASP A 235 -20.93 11.29 -28.97
C ASP A 235 -21.10 10.03 -28.12
N VAL A 236 -19.99 9.38 -27.82
CA VAL A 236 -19.92 8.25 -26.88
C VAL A 236 -19.39 8.70 -25.51
N GLY A 237 -19.07 9.99 -25.35
CA GLY A 237 -18.36 10.53 -24.20
C GLY A 237 -16.85 10.67 -24.45
N ARG A 238 -16.05 10.63 -23.38
CA ARG A 238 -14.62 10.96 -23.43
C ARG A 238 -13.74 9.75 -23.73
N VAL A 239 -13.07 9.74 -24.88
CA VAL A 239 -12.14 8.69 -25.29
C VAL A 239 -10.74 9.27 -25.57
N LEU A 240 -9.73 8.65 -24.97
CA LEU A 240 -8.33 8.85 -25.30
C LEU A 240 -7.80 7.60 -26.01
N ALA A 241 -6.89 7.78 -26.97
CA ALA A 241 -6.26 6.67 -27.64
C ALA A 241 -4.79 6.97 -27.96
N MET A 242 -3.96 5.96 -27.84
CA MET A 242 -2.52 6.09 -27.99
C MET A 242 -1.90 4.78 -28.47
N VAL A 243 -0.73 4.88 -29.09
CA VAL A 243 0.12 3.74 -29.42
C VAL A 243 1.37 3.83 -28.57
N GLY A 244 1.87 2.67 -28.14
CA GLY A 244 3.12 2.55 -27.42
C GLY A 244 3.54 1.11 -27.25
N THR A 245 4.55 0.89 -26.42
CA THR A 245 5.15 -0.43 -26.20
C THR A 245 5.10 -0.77 -24.72
N LEU A 246 4.51 -1.93 -24.39
CA LEU A 246 4.56 -2.52 -23.05
C LEU A 246 5.81 -3.40 -22.90
N HIS A 247 6.71 -3.04 -21.97
CA HIS A 247 7.92 -3.83 -21.72
C HIS A 247 7.66 -5.00 -20.75
N LEU A 248 6.64 -4.88 -19.91
CA LEU A 248 6.15 -5.96 -19.05
C LEU A 248 4.80 -6.47 -19.54
N THR A 249 4.53 -7.76 -19.35
CA THR A 249 3.26 -8.38 -19.75
C THR A 249 2.12 -7.85 -18.90
N TYR A 250 1.14 -7.21 -19.54
CA TYR A 250 -0.13 -6.82 -18.93
C TYR A 250 -1.10 -8.01 -19.05
N GLU A 251 -1.46 -8.64 -17.94
CA GLU A 251 -2.37 -9.79 -17.89
C GLU A 251 -3.68 -9.41 -17.18
N TRP A 252 -4.82 -9.89 -17.67
CA TRP A 252 -6.10 -9.76 -16.98
C TRP A 252 -6.98 -11.00 -17.17
N VAL A 253 -7.94 -11.18 -16.27
CA VAL A 253 -8.95 -12.24 -16.37
C VAL A 253 -10.32 -11.57 -16.32
N SER A 254 -11.16 -11.82 -17.33
CA SER A 254 -12.50 -11.28 -17.30
C SER A 254 -13.41 -12.05 -16.34
N PRO A 255 -14.17 -11.36 -15.48
CA PRO A 255 -15.14 -12.00 -14.61
C PRO A 255 -16.28 -12.66 -15.40
N LEU A 256 -16.51 -12.26 -16.66
CA LEU A 256 -17.49 -12.89 -17.57
C LEU A 256 -17.29 -14.39 -17.74
N PHE A 257 -16.03 -14.82 -17.71
CA PHE A 257 -15.63 -16.21 -17.95
C PHE A 257 -15.17 -16.90 -16.67
N THR A 258 -15.39 -16.27 -15.51
CA THR A 258 -14.98 -16.78 -14.20
C THR A 258 -16.19 -17.23 -13.41
N GLU A 259 -16.24 -18.49 -12.99
CA GLU A 259 -17.37 -19.02 -12.22
C GLU A 259 -17.20 -18.79 -10.71
N PHE A 260 -18.33 -18.69 -10.01
CA PHE A 260 -18.36 -18.75 -8.55
C PHE A 260 -18.26 -20.21 -8.09
N GLY A 261 -17.13 -20.56 -7.46
CA GLY A 261 -16.95 -21.86 -6.82
C GLY A 261 -15.65 -22.57 -7.18
N TYR A 262 -15.63 -23.86 -6.86
CA TYR A 262 -14.54 -24.78 -7.14
C TYR A 262 -15.02 -25.87 -8.11
N ASP A 263 -14.09 -26.42 -8.89
CA ASP A 263 -14.41 -27.57 -9.74
C ASP A 263 -14.90 -28.76 -8.89
N ARG A 264 -15.81 -29.56 -9.46
CA ARG A 264 -16.46 -30.66 -8.74
C ARG A 264 -15.42 -31.68 -8.28
N GLY A 265 -15.21 -31.75 -6.97
CA GLY A 265 -14.27 -32.68 -6.35
C GLY A 265 -12.83 -32.18 -6.29
N SER A 266 -12.58 -30.89 -6.56
CA SER A 266 -11.26 -30.27 -6.41
C SER A 266 -11.33 -28.98 -5.57
N SER A 267 -10.17 -28.49 -5.14
CA SER A 267 -10.00 -27.15 -4.54
C SER A 267 -9.50 -26.11 -5.55
N PHE A 268 -9.53 -26.42 -6.85
CA PHE A 268 -9.20 -25.47 -7.92
C PHE A 268 -10.39 -24.56 -8.21
N ARG A 269 -10.11 -23.26 -8.19
CA ARG A 269 -11.06 -22.24 -8.62
C ARG A 269 -11.27 -22.37 -10.13
N ILE A 270 -12.51 -22.24 -10.57
CA ILE A 270 -12.82 -22.16 -12.00
C ILE A 270 -12.58 -20.71 -12.43
N GLU A 271 -11.47 -20.50 -13.13
CA GLU A 271 -11.03 -19.18 -13.59
C GLU A 271 -11.20 -19.08 -15.11
N GLY A 272 -11.52 -17.89 -15.62
CA GLY A 272 -11.46 -17.62 -17.05
C GLY A 272 -10.04 -17.73 -17.59
N SER A 273 -9.91 -17.97 -18.90
CA SER A 273 -8.60 -17.92 -19.57
C SER A 273 -7.99 -16.51 -19.40
N PRO A 274 -6.73 -16.39 -18.99
CA PRO A 274 -6.08 -15.09 -18.90
C PRO A 274 -5.85 -14.50 -20.29
N GLU A 275 -6.25 -13.26 -20.44
CA GLU A 275 -5.92 -12.40 -21.57
C GLU A 275 -4.62 -11.66 -21.25
N HIS A 276 -3.84 -11.32 -22.27
CA HIS A 276 -2.59 -10.59 -22.07
C HIS A 276 -2.19 -9.74 -23.26
N ALA A 277 -1.36 -8.74 -23.00
CA ALA A 277 -0.69 -7.93 -24.01
C ALA A 277 0.76 -7.65 -23.60
N GLN A 278 1.66 -7.62 -24.58
CA GLN A 278 3.06 -7.26 -24.42
C GLN A 278 3.61 -6.75 -25.77
N GLY A 279 4.59 -5.85 -25.73
CA GLY A 279 5.15 -5.22 -26.93
C GLY A 279 4.26 -4.11 -27.45
N ASP A 280 4.22 -3.94 -28.77
CA ASP A 280 3.52 -2.83 -29.40
C ASP A 280 1.99 -3.00 -29.32
N VAL A 281 1.33 -2.02 -28.69
CA VAL A 281 -0.11 -2.05 -28.41
C VAL A 281 -0.78 -0.74 -28.78
N PHE A 282 -2.08 -0.85 -29.11
CA PHE A 282 -2.98 0.28 -29.23
C PHE A 282 -3.84 0.39 -27.97
N VAL A 283 -3.65 1.44 -27.18
CA VAL A 283 -4.38 1.65 -25.92
C VAL A 283 -5.55 2.60 -26.18
N VAL A 284 -6.73 2.25 -25.66
CA VAL A 284 -7.95 3.07 -25.69
C VAL A 284 -8.48 3.20 -24.27
N VAL A 285 -8.73 4.43 -23.83
CA VAL A 285 -9.25 4.76 -22.50
C VAL A 285 -10.56 5.53 -22.67
N HIS A 286 -11.68 4.89 -22.33
CA HIS A 286 -13.02 5.46 -22.40
C HIS A 286 -13.47 5.86 -20.98
N SER A 287 -13.13 7.08 -20.56
CA SER A 287 -13.19 7.53 -19.16
C SER A 287 -14.55 8.05 -18.72
N GLU A 288 -15.39 8.49 -19.66
CA GLU A 288 -16.75 8.96 -19.40
C GLU A 288 -17.75 8.32 -20.40
N PRO A 289 -18.18 7.07 -20.18
CA PRO A 289 -19.06 6.39 -21.13
C PRO A 289 -20.48 6.97 -21.15
N LEU A 290 -20.86 7.55 -22.29
CA LEU A 290 -22.22 8.00 -22.60
C LEU A 290 -22.93 7.09 -23.62
N GLY A 291 -22.18 6.25 -24.33
CA GLY A 291 -22.71 5.30 -25.30
C GLY A 291 -21.68 4.27 -25.77
N SER A 292 -22.13 3.33 -26.60
CA SER A 292 -21.26 2.31 -27.19
C SER A 292 -20.81 2.74 -28.60
N PRO A 293 -19.50 2.69 -28.91
CA PRO A 293 -19.03 3.01 -30.25
C PRO A 293 -19.51 1.99 -31.28
N ARG A 294 -19.52 2.39 -32.55
CA ARG A 294 -19.91 1.56 -33.67
C ARG A 294 -18.83 1.59 -34.75
N PRO A 295 -18.65 0.50 -35.51
CA PRO A 295 -17.77 0.53 -36.67
C PRO A 295 -18.23 1.56 -37.70
N THR A 296 -17.32 2.43 -38.13
CA THR A 296 -17.52 3.40 -39.21
C THR A 296 -16.43 3.21 -40.27
N ALA A 297 -16.61 3.80 -41.46
CA ALA A 297 -15.55 3.78 -42.46
C ALA A 297 -14.23 4.40 -41.94
N LYS A 298 -14.33 5.43 -41.09
CA LYS A 298 -13.17 6.10 -40.50
C LYS A 298 -12.49 5.23 -39.44
N THR A 299 -13.25 4.53 -38.59
CA THR A 299 -12.64 3.64 -37.58
C THR A 299 -11.99 2.45 -38.26
N VAL A 300 -12.59 1.91 -39.33
CA VAL A 300 -11.99 0.84 -40.15
C VAL A 300 -10.68 1.29 -40.79
N GLU A 301 -10.62 2.50 -41.34
CA GLU A 301 -9.40 3.07 -41.90
C GLU A 301 -8.33 3.29 -40.83
N LEU A 302 -8.72 3.81 -39.66
CA LEU A 302 -7.82 3.97 -38.51
C LEU A 302 -7.24 2.62 -38.08
N VAL A 303 -8.08 1.59 -37.91
CA VAL A 303 -7.65 0.25 -37.51
C VAL A 303 -6.70 -0.36 -38.55
N ALA A 304 -6.96 -0.18 -39.84
CA ALA A 304 -6.04 -0.59 -40.90
C ALA A 304 -4.68 0.11 -40.76
N GLY A 305 -4.68 1.43 -40.53
CA GLY A 305 -3.45 2.20 -40.31
C GLY A 305 -2.69 1.81 -39.04
N ILE A 306 -3.37 1.39 -37.97
CA ILE A 306 -2.72 0.83 -36.77
C ILE A 306 -2.04 -0.51 -37.12
N ARG A 307 -2.72 -1.38 -37.88
CA ARG A 307 -2.18 -2.68 -38.29
C ARG A 307 -0.97 -2.57 -39.22
N ASP A 308 -0.95 -1.56 -40.09
CA ASP A 308 0.18 -1.30 -40.99
C ASP A 308 1.47 -0.93 -40.23
N LEU A 309 1.36 -0.54 -38.96
CA LEU A 309 2.52 -0.38 -38.07
C LEU A 309 3.01 -1.68 -37.44
N GLY A 310 2.36 -2.81 -37.71
CA GLY A 310 2.68 -4.11 -37.11
C GLY A 310 2.02 -4.36 -35.74
N ILE A 311 1.19 -3.43 -35.26
CA ILE A 311 0.44 -3.58 -34.01
C ILE A 311 -0.70 -4.58 -34.23
N LYS A 312 -0.81 -5.56 -33.33
CA LYS A 312 -1.78 -6.67 -33.44
C LYS A 312 -2.85 -6.66 -32.37
N THR A 313 -2.64 -5.90 -31.30
CA THR A 313 -3.44 -5.97 -30.08
C THR A 313 -3.84 -4.56 -29.65
N ALA A 314 -5.12 -4.40 -29.31
CA ALA A 314 -5.64 -3.24 -28.63
C ALA A 314 -6.00 -3.57 -27.17
N LEU A 315 -5.53 -2.73 -26.25
CA LEU A 315 -5.95 -2.71 -24.84
C LEU A 315 -7.01 -1.64 -24.68
N VAL A 316 -8.21 -2.06 -24.31
CA VAL A 316 -9.36 -1.15 -24.19
C VAL A 316 -9.83 -1.12 -22.75
N PHE A 317 -9.85 0.06 -22.15
CA PHE A 317 -10.33 0.33 -20.80
C PHE A 317 -11.58 1.20 -20.88
N PHE A 318 -12.63 0.86 -20.14
CA PHE A 318 -13.82 1.72 -20.05
C PHE A 318 -14.39 1.79 -18.65
N ASN A 319 -14.77 3.01 -18.24
CA ASN A 319 -15.23 3.33 -16.90
C ASN A 319 -16.72 2.99 -16.68
N ALA A 320 -17.10 1.74 -16.97
CA ALA A 320 -18.43 1.22 -16.73
C ALA A 320 -18.38 -0.29 -16.47
N PRO A 321 -19.44 -0.88 -15.84
CA PRO A 321 -19.55 -2.32 -15.70
C PRO A 321 -19.61 -3.03 -17.05
N GLU A 322 -18.93 -4.18 -17.17
CA GLU A 322 -18.87 -4.96 -18.42
C GLU A 322 -20.26 -5.45 -18.86
N LEU A 323 -21.09 -5.88 -17.91
CA LEU A 323 -22.46 -6.36 -18.12
C LEU A 323 -23.49 -5.39 -17.57
N SER A 324 -23.56 -4.20 -18.16
CA SER A 324 -24.63 -3.23 -17.91
C SER A 324 -25.39 -2.92 -19.20
N ASP A 325 -26.66 -2.52 -19.06
CA ASP A 325 -27.42 -1.98 -20.19
C ASP A 325 -26.70 -0.75 -20.74
N GLY A 326 -26.35 -0.79 -22.04
CA GLY A 326 -25.56 0.27 -22.67
C GLY A 326 -24.03 0.14 -22.50
N SER A 327 -23.55 -1.00 -21.97
CA SER A 327 -22.11 -1.28 -21.84
C SER A 327 -21.34 -1.06 -23.16
N PRO A 328 -20.20 -0.35 -23.15
CA PRO A 328 -19.34 -0.20 -24.32
C PRO A 328 -18.65 -1.49 -24.77
N PHE A 329 -18.68 -2.56 -23.97
CA PHE A 329 -17.91 -3.80 -24.17
C PHE A 329 -18.01 -4.34 -25.61
N GLY A 330 -19.23 -4.66 -26.07
CA GLY A 330 -19.43 -5.19 -27.42
C GLY A 330 -19.17 -4.17 -28.53
N GLY A 331 -19.44 -2.88 -28.25
CA GLY A 331 -19.21 -1.79 -29.19
C GLY A 331 -17.72 -1.62 -29.50
N TRP A 332 -16.87 -1.65 -28.48
CA TRP A 332 -15.42 -1.58 -28.65
C TRP A 332 -14.85 -2.80 -29.37
N GLY A 333 -15.31 -4.01 -29.00
CA GLY A 333 -14.91 -5.24 -29.69
C GLY A 333 -15.19 -5.18 -31.18
N ALA A 334 -16.38 -4.71 -31.58
CA ALA A 334 -16.73 -4.56 -32.99
C ALA A 334 -15.98 -3.40 -33.68
N THR A 335 -15.82 -2.26 -33.01
CA THR A 335 -15.25 -1.03 -33.61
C THR A 335 -13.75 -1.18 -33.91
N LEU A 336 -13.05 -1.97 -33.11
CA LEU A 336 -11.60 -2.16 -33.20
C LEU A 336 -11.19 -3.54 -33.72
N ASP A 337 -12.13 -4.36 -34.22
CA ASP A 337 -11.82 -5.64 -34.84
C ASP A 337 -10.84 -5.48 -36.02
N PRO A 338 -9.77 -6.29 -36.13
CA PRO A 338 -9.44 -7.46 -35.32
C PRO A 338 -8.40 -7.20 -34.20
N LEU A 339 -8.15 -5.94 -33.85
CA LEU A 339 -7.15 -5.57 -32.84
C LEU A 339 -7.64 -5.80 -31.42
N ALA A 340 -8.92 -5.51 -31.15
CA ALA A 340 -9.48 -5.66 -29.81
C ALA A 340 -9.66 -7.14 -29.44
N HIS A 341 -8.99 -7.54 -28.36
CA HIS A 341 -9.35 -8.75 -27.61
C HIS A 341 -10.55 -8.43 -26.71
N VAL A 342 -10.56 -8.95 -25.48
CA VAL A 342 -11.62 -8.71 -24.48
C VAL A 342 -11.47 -7.30 -23.90
N PRO A 343 -12.38 -6.34 -24.17
CA PRO A 343 -12.31 -5.01 -23.58
C PRO A 343 -12.52 -5.08 -22.06
N GLN A 344 -11.80 -4.24 -21.31
CA GLN A 344 -11.80 -4.25 -19.85
C GLN A 344 -12.74 -3.17 -19.31
N GLY A 345 -13.86 -3.61 -18.73
CA GLY A 345 -14.69 -2.73 -17.90
C GLY A 345 -14.23 -2.78 -16.45
N LEU A 346 -15.03 -2.22 -15.54
CA LEU A 346 -14.67 -2.14 -14.13
C LEU A 346 -14.53 -3.51 -13.45
N GLY A 347 -15.17 -4.54 -14.00
CA GLY A 347 -15.00 -5.94 -13.57
C GLY A 347 -13.60 -6.46 -13.82
N SER A 348 -13.14 -6.53 -15.08
CA SER A 348 -11.77 -6.94 -15.39
C SER A 348 -10.73 -5.99 -14.82
N LEU A 349 -10.98 -4.68 -14.84
CA LEU A 349 -10.02 -3.70 -14.33
C LEU A 349 -9.77 -3.86 -12.82
N SER A 350 -10.77 -4.32 -12.07
CA SER A 350 -10.61 -4.65 -10.64
C SER A 350 -9.55 -5.71 -10.41
N PHE A 351 -9.41 -6.69 -11.31
CA PHE A 351 -8.33 -7.67 -11.25
C PHE A 351 -6.97 -6.99 -11.31
N ASN A 352 -6.77 -6.09 -12.29
CA ASN A 352 -5.48 -5.42 -12.48
C ASN A 352 -5.14 -4.48 -11.32
N VAL A 353 -6.11 -3.73 -10.83
CA VAL A 353 -5.93 -2.87 -9.65
C VAL A 353 -5.54 -3.69 -8.44
N LEU A 354 -6.29 -4.75 -8.12
CA LEU A 354 -6.06 -5.58 -6.93
C LEU A 354 -4.80 -6.46 -7.02
N THR A 355 -4.33 -6.79 -8.23
CA THR A 355 -3.08 -7.55 -8.41
C THR A 355 -1.84 -6.68 -8.58
N THR A 356 -2.02 -5.36 -8.72
CA THR A 356 -0.94 -4.37 -8.81
C THR A 356 -0.91 -3.55 -7.52
N THR A 357 -0.33 -4.13 -6.46
CA THR A 357 -0.41 -3.62 -5.07
C THR A 357 -0.10 -2.14 -4.91
N LEU A 358 0.91 -1.61 -5.61
CA LEU A 358 1.27 -0.19 -5.51
C LEU A 358 0.17 0.72 -6.08
N VAL A 359 -0.42 0.35 -7.22
CA VAL A 359 -1.54 1.07 -7.82
C VAL A 359 -2.77 0.98 -6.91
N TYR A 360 -3.09 -0.19 -6.35
CA TYR A 360 -4.18 -0.27 -5.37
C TYR A 360 -3.97 0.68 -4.19
N LEU A 361 -2.79 0.69 -3.58
CA LEU A 361 -2.51 1.54 -2.40
C LEU A 361 -2.55 3.04 -2.71
N GLU A 362 -2.20 3.42 -3.93
CA GLU A 362 -2.26 4.80 -4.43
C GLU A 362 -3.70 5.29 -4.64
N PHE A 363 -4.62 4.42 -5.06
CA PHE A 363 -5.99 4.80 -5.42
C PHE A 363 -7.05 4.40 -4.38
N ILE A 364 -6.73 3.60 -3.37
CA ILE A 364 -7.69 3.00 -2.41
C ILE A 364 -8.67 4.00 -1.76
N ASP A 365 -8.27 5.25 -1.53
CA ASP A 365 -9.12 6.29 -0.96
C ASP A 365 -10.18 6.81 -1.95
N ARG A 366 -9.86 6.76 -3.25
CA ARG A 366 -10.72 7.12 -4.39
C ARG A 366 -11.54 5.94 -4.90
N LEU A 367 -11.08 4.72 -4.69
CA LEU A 367 -11.82 3.51 -5.09
C LEU A 367 -13.12 3.36 -4.30
N ARG A 368 -14.19 3.04 -5.02
CA ARG A 368 -15.47 2.56 -4.49
C ARG A 368 -15.79 1.24 -5.16
N TRP A 369 -16.60 0.42 -4.49
CA TRP A 369 -16.84 -0.97 -4.90
C TRP A 369 -18.33 -1.21 -5.05
N ARG A 370 -18.73 -1.67 -6.24
CA ARG A 370 -20.11 -2.09 -6.51
C ARG A 370 -20.43 -3.35 -5.71
N TYR A 371 -19.46 -4.25 -5.65
CA TYR A 371 -19.45 -5.39 -4.73
C TYR A 371 -18.01 -5.81 -4.45
N VAL A 372 -17.80 -6.37 -3.26
CA VAL A 372 -16.51 -6.90 -2.80
C VAL A 372 -16.70 -8.34 -2.37
N ASN A 373 -15.89 -9.23 -2.91
CA ASN A 373 -15.71 -10.57 -2.37
C ASN A 373 -14.34 -10.68 -1.72
N PHE A 374 -14.19 -11.59 -0.76
CA PHE A 374 -12.97 -11.74 0.02
C PHE A 374 -12.33 -13.11 -0.22
N LEU A 375 -10.99 -13.18 -0.13
CA LEU A 375 -10.20 -14.41 -0.21
C LEU A 375 -10.27 -15.28 1.05
#